data_AF-A0A959B545-F1
#
_entry.id   AF-A0A959B545-F1
#
_cell.length_a   1.000
_cell.length_b   1.000
_cell.length_c   1.000
_cell.angle_alpha   90.00
_cell.angle_beta   90.00
_cell.angle_gamma   90.00
#
_symmetry.space_group_name_H-M   'P 1'
#
loop_
_entity.id
_entity.type
_entity.pdbx_description
1 polymer ?
#
loop_
_entity_poly.entity_id
_entity_poly.type
_entity_poly.pdbx_seq_one_letter_code
_entity_poly.pdbx_strand_id
1 'polypeptide(L)'
;MKCTLTAFGLIAFLVSYAQAQLQPIELVNTFKEKGIPFEEHVLFSASQQSDYGLSRHLDKYDVLELDEEALTQLLYEKPAQLSLSLPMAGRSQPLELELVQVDPLAAGFSAVLASTGQPARVTTGLHYWGVLRGEEGSVVAISFFENEMMGLLSAKRLGNLVLGPLESGRSSNQYILYDDRKVLQELGFDCATSDEGPEYRPEQLEMPIDYRGPGDCVRIYLEVDNDIFQNKGGASGTTNYITGLFNEVAALYANESISVTLSELYLWDTPSPYYGSNSYNLLTQFVNQRPDFNGDLGQLLSYQASGGIAYLAGLCNPYAPKHSFASIHSTYNT
;
A
#
# COMPACT_ATOMS: atom_id res chain seq x y z
N MET A 1 42.73 41.12 -39.26
CA MET A 1 42.49 40.68 -37.86
C MET A 1 40.99 40.71 -37.61
N LYS A 2 40.41 39.54 -37.29
CA LYS A 2 39.23 39.24 -36.42
C LYS A 2 38.03 40.21 -36.49
N CYS A 3 36.77 39.79 -36.65
CA CYS A 3 36.08 38.74 -35.91
C CYS A 3 34.77 38.38 -36.64
N THR A 4 34.61 37.12 -37.01
CA THR A 4 33.32 36.52 -37.40
C THR A 4 32.55 36.17 -36.13
N LEU A 5 31.38 36.79 -35.93
CA LEU A 5 30.49 36.52 -34.81
C LEU A 5 29.52 35.39 -35.22
N THR A 6 29.85 34.17 -34.84
CA THR A 6 28.98 33.00 -35.00
C THR A 6 27.95 32.99 -33.87
N ALA A 7 26.68 33.21 -34.20
CA ALA A 7 25.57 33.06 -33.26
C ALA A 7 25.28 31.56 -33.06
N PHE A 8 25.69 31.01 -31.92
CA PHE A 8 25.26 29.70 -31.45
C PHE A 8 23.87 29.83 -30.84
N GLY A 9 22.85 29.34 -31.56
CA GLY A 9 21.50 29.18 -31.01
C GLY A 9 21.50 28.04 -30.00
N LEU A 10 21.39 28.37 -28.72
CA LEU A 10 21.11 27.42 -27.64
C LEU A 10 19.65 26.95 -27.80
N ILE A 11 19.44 25.77 -28.37
CA ILE A 11 18.15 25.09 -28.33
C ILE A 11 18.01 24.52 -26.92
N ALA A 12 17.29 25.26 -26.07
CA ALA A 12 16.83 24.74 -24.79
C ALA A 12 15.81 23.63 -25.07
N PHE A 13 16.21 22.38 -24.84
CA PHE A 13 15.26 21.28 -24.69
C PHE A 13 14.42 21.60 -23.44
N LEU A 14 13.22 22.14 -23.67
CA LEU A 14 12.15 22.09 -22.68
C LEU A 14 11.81 20.61 -22.51
N VAL A 15 12.35 20.01 -21.45
CA VAL A 15 11.83 18.75 -20.93
C VAL A 15 10.44 19.09 -20.42
N SER A 16 9.44 18.86 -21.27
CA SER A 16 8.05 18.79 -20.83
C SER A 16 8.01 17.75 -19.72
N TYR A 17 7.72 18.17 -18.49
CA TYR A 17 7.43 17.24 -17.40
C TYR A 17 6.22 16.42 -17.87
N ALA A 18 6.48 15.18 -18.30
CA ALA A 18 5.44 14.20 -18.50
C ALA A 18 4.69 14.08 -17.17
N GLN A 19 3.37 14.12 -17.24
CA GLN A 19 2.49 13.91 -16.09
C GLN A 19 2.95 12.62 -15.40
N ALA A 20 3.10 12.64 -14.07
CA ALA A 20 3.36 11.43 -13.32
C ALA A 20 2.19 10.48 -13.60
N GLN A 21 2.47 9.43 -14.35
CA GLN A 21 1.46 8.47 -14.75
C GLN A 21 1.17 7.60 -13.52
N LEU A 22 -0.03 7.71 -12.98
CA LEU A 22 -0.37 7.15 -11.67
C LEU A 22 -0.92 5.73 -11.79
N GLN A 23 -1.71 5.45 -12.84
CA GLN A 23 -2.44 4.20 -12.92
C GLN A 23 -1.51 3.00 -13.18
N PRO A 24 -1.67 1.86 -12.47
CA PRO A 24 -0.84 0.67 -12.65
C PRO A 24 -0.76 0.17 -14.10
N ILE A 25 -1.87 0.17 -14.83
CA ILE A 25 -1.92 -0.25 -16.24
C ILE A 25 -1.08 0.66 -17.14
N GLU A 26 -1.08 1.95 -16.85
CA GLU A 26 -0.39 2.94 -17.63
C GLU A 26 1.14 2.87 -17.42
N LEU A 27 1.58 2.60 -16.19
CA LEU A 27 2.98 2.30 -15.88
C LEU A 27 3.48 1.10 -16.69
N VAL A 28 2.71 0.01 -16.71
CA VAL A 28 3.04 -1.21 -17.47
C VAL A 28 3.09 -0.92 -18.97
N ASN A 29 2.11 -0.20 -19.51
CA ASN A 29 2.06 0.15 -20.93
C ASN A 29 3.26 1.00 -21.36
N THR A 30 3.76 1.89 -20.51
CA THR A 30 4.97 2.68 -20.80
C THR A 30 6.19 1.80 -21.12
N PHE A 31 6.39 0.69 -20.40
CA PHE A 31 7.49 -0.24 -20.69
C PHE A 31 7.22 -1.06 -21.95
N LYS A 32 5.98 -1.52 -22.14
CA LYS A 32 5.56 -2.28 -23.33
C LYS A 32 5.72 -1.47 -24.62
N GLU A 33 5.30 -0.22 -24.63
CA GLU A 33 5.41 0.68 -25.79
C GLU A 33 6.87 0.98 -26.14
N LYS A 34 7.76 0.99 -25.15
CA LYS A 34 9.21 1.11 -25.35
C LYS A 34 9.86 -0.21 -25.78
N GLY A 35 9.11 -1.31 -25.87
CA GLY A 35 9.62 -2.64 -26.20
C GLY A 35 10.55 -3.22 -25.14
N ILE A 36 10.47 -2.74 -23.89
CA ILE A 36 11.25 -3.27 -22.76
C ILE A 36 10.51 -4.52 -22.25
N PRO A 37 11.13 -5.71 -22.28
CA PRO A 37 10.47 -6.94 -21.88
C PRO A 37 10.29 -7.01 -20.36
N PHE A 38 9.24 -7.72 -19.93
CA PHE A 38 9.05 -8.08 -18.53
C PHE A 38 9.70 -9.44 -18.25
N GLU A 39 10.85 -9.44 -17.58
CA GLU A 39 11.63 -10.66 -17.32
C GLU A 39 10.96 -11.50 -16.23
N GLU A 40 10.82 -12.81 -16.48
CA GLU A 40 10.13 -13.71 -15.56
C GLU A 40 10.96 -13.99 -14.30
N HIS A 41 10.31 -13.81 -13.16
CA HIS A 41 10.80 -14.16 -11.84
C HIS A 41 9.82 -15.15 -11.22
N VAL A 42 10.36 -16.32 -10.84
CA VAL A 42 9.60 -17.36 -10.14
C VAL A 42 10.07 -17.37 -8.70
N LEU A 43 9.26 -16.83 -7.80
CA LEU A 43 9.57 -16.76 -6.37
C LEU A 43 8.82 -17.79 -5.55
N PHE A 44 7.79 -18.42 -6.13
CA PHE A 44 6.93 -19.34 -5.42
C PHE A 44 6.81 -20.67 -6.13
N SER A 45 6.76 -21.71 -5.32
CA SER A 45 6.29 -23.03 -5.72
C SER A 45 5.03 -23.38 -4.93
N ALA A 46 4.20 -24.28 -5.48
CA ALA A 46 3.07 -24.81 -4.71
C ALA A 46 3.61 -25.64 -3.53
N SER A 47 3.14 -25.37 -2.32
CA SER A 47 3.55 -26.14 -1.14
C SER A 47 3.04 -27.56 -1.22
N GLN A 48 3.86 -28.53 -0.81
CA GLN A 48 3.42 -29.93 -0.71
C GLN A 48 2.47 -30.15 0.48
N GLN A 49 2.48 -29.24 1.44
CA GLN A 49 1.55 -29.23 2.56
C GLN A 49 0.41 -28.27 2.25
N SER A 50 -0.82 -28.79 2.23
CA SER A 50 -2.02 -28.01 1.90
C SER A 50 -2.93 -27.74 3.10
N ASP A 51 -2.68 -28.39 4.24
CA ASP A 51 -3.48 -28.21 5.46
C ASP A 51 -2.61 -27.72 6.61
N TYR A 52 -2.90 -26.49 7.04
CA TYR A 52 -2.28 -25.85 8.20
C TYR A 52 -3.27 -25.62 9.34
N GLY A 53 -4.49 -26.18 9.26
CA GLY A 53 -5.53 -25.99 10.28
C GLY A 53 -5.91 -24.52 10.47
N LEU A 54 -5.98 -23.77 9.38
CA LEU A 54 -6.34 -22.35 9.37
C LEU A 54 -7.80 -22.14 9.81
N SER A 55 -8.14 -20.88 10.13
CA SER A 55 -9.42 -20.51 10.72
C SER A 55 -10.61 -21.07 9.91
N ARG A 56 -11.76 -21.24 10.58
CA ARG A 56 -13.01 -21.72 9.95
C ARG A 56 -13.53 -20.80 8.83
N HIS A 57 -12.89 -19.65 8.60
CA HIS A 57 -13.32 -18.61 7.69
C HIS A 57 -12.62 -18.66 6.31
N LEU A 58 -11.60 -19.51 6.17
CA LEU A 58 -10.84 -19.69 4.94
C LEU A 58 -11.05 -21.11 4.36
N ASP A 59 -12.21 -21.32 3.75
CA ASP A 59 -12.57 -22.61 3.13
C ASP A 59 -11.79 -22.93 1.84
N LYS A 60 -11.20 -21.92 1.18
CA LYS A 60 -10.40 -22.10 -0.04
C LYS A 60 -9.21 -21.15 -0.04
N TYR A 61 -8.02 -21.71 -0.01
CA TYR A 61 -6.76 -21.02 -0.11
C TYR A 61 -5.72 -21.93 -0.76
N ASP A 62 -4.69 -21.32 -1.33
CA ASP A 62 -3.50 -21.99 -1.79
C ASP A 62 -2.35 -21.72 -0.83
N VAL A 63 -1.56 -22.75 -0.55
CA VAL A 63 -0.32 -22.60 0.20
C VAL A 63 0.85 -22.59 -0.78
N LEU A 64 1.66 -21.55 -0.69
CA LEU A 64 2.84 -21.35 -1.51
C LEU A 64 4.10 -21.43 -0.63
N GLU A 65 5.18 -21.92 -1.20
CA GLU A 65 6.50 -21.91 -0.58
C GLU A 65 7.40 -20.91 -1.32
N LEU A 66 7.91 -19.93 -0.57
CA LEU A 66 8.80 -18.89 -1.05
C LEU A 66 10.23 -19.42 -1.22
N ASP A 67 10.84 -19.10 -2.35
CA ASP A 67 12.27 -19.24 -2.59
C ASP A 67 13.01 -18.00 -2.05
N GLU A 68 13.63 -18.16 -0.88
CA GLU A 68 14.36 -17.09 -0.18
C GLU A 68 15.62 -16.63 -0.96
N GLU A 69 16.25 -17.53 -1.74
CA GLU A 69 17.42 -17.18 -2.55
C GLU A 69 16.99 -16.30 -3.74
N ALA A 70 15.91 -16.69 -4.43
CA ALA A 70 15.34 -15.89 -5.51
C ALA A 70 14.84 -14.51 -5.02
N LEU A 71 14.23 -14.44 -3.84
CA LEU A 71 13.83 -13.18 -3.22
C LEU A 71 15.04 -12.29 -2.90
N THR A 72 16.09 -12.87 -2.31
CA THR A 72 17.33 -12.15 -2.00
C THR A 72 17.98 -11.59 -3.26
N GLN A 73 17.99 -12.36 -4.34
CA GLN A 73 18.49 -11.91 -5.64
C GLN A 73 17.67 -10.73 -6.19
N LEU A 74 16.34 -10.81 -6.16
CA LEU A 74 15.46 -9.73 -6.60
C LEU A 74 15.66 -8.44 -5.80
N LEU A 75 15.85 -8.55 -4.48
CA LEU A 75 16.12 -7.40 -3.61
C LEU A 75 17.48 -6.75 -3.89
N TYR A 76 18.45 -7.53 -4.37
CA TYR A 76 19.76 -7.04 -4.80
C TYR A 76 19.70 -6.37 -6.17
N GLU A 77 19.04 -7.00 -7.15
CA GLU A 77 18.96 -6.53 -8.53
C GLU A 77 18.06 -5.29 -8.70
N LYS A 78 16.98 -5.19 -7.91
CA LYS A 78 16.02 -4.07 -7.92
C LYS A 78 15.57 -3.70 -9.34
N PRO A 79 15.01 -4.65 -10.10
CA PRO A 79 14.70 -4.41 -11.49
C PRO A 79 13.56 -3.37 -11.61
N ALA A 80 13.67 -2.44 -12.56
CA ALA A 80 12.67 -1.37 -12.73
C ALA A 80 11.28 -1.90 -13.14
N GLN A 81 11.23 -3.11 -13.69
CA GLN A 81 10.04 -3.88 -13.99
C GLN A 81 10.34 -5.36 -13.75
N LEU A 82 9.31 -6.20 -13.60
CA LEU A 82 9.47 -7.66 -13.65
C LEU A 82 8.13 -8.36 -13.97
N SER A 83 8.20 -9.60 -14.44
CA SER A 83 7.04 -10.49 -14.51
C SER A 83 7.08 -11.48 -13.35
N LEU A 84 6.12 -11.45 -12.42
CA LEU A 84 6.04 -12.42 -11.31
C LEU A 84 5.07 -13.54 -11.65
N SER A 85 5.51 -14.79 -11.52
CA SER A 85 4.69 -15.98 -11.73
C SER A 85 4.14 -16.51 -10.40
N LEU A 86 2.81 -16.51 -10.25
CA LEU A 86 2.12 -17.02 -9.05
C LEU A 86 1.32 -18.29 -9.37
N PRO A 87 1.70 -19.46 -8.82
CA PRO A 87 0.88 -20.66 -8.95
C PRO A 87 -0.42 -20.52 -8.14
N MET A 88 -1.51 -21.11 -8.64
CA MET A 88 -2.82 -21.09 -7.99
C MET A 88 -3.53 -22.43 -8.27
N ALA A 89 -4.08 -23.10 -7.26
CA ALA A 89 -4.69 -24.41 -7.45
C ALA A 89 -5.95 -24.32 -8.31
N GLY A 90 -6.20 -25.39 -9.08
CA GLY A 90 -7.32 -25.43 -10.02
C GLY A 90 -7.09 -24.64 -11.31
N ARG A 91 -5.93 -23.99 -11.50
CA ARG A 91 -5.51 -23.40 -12.77
C ARG A 91 -4.41 -24.24 -13.41
N SER A 92 -4.45 -24.35 -14.74
CA SER A 92 -3.42 -25.03 -15.53
C SER A 92 -2.20 -24.15 -15.82
N GLN A 93 -2.35 -22.84 -15.69
CA GLN A 93 -1.30 -21.85 -15.90
C GLN A 93 -1.21 -20.93 -14.67
N PRO A 94 0.00 -20.52 -14.27
CA PRO A 94 0.18 -19.54 -13.21
C PRO A 94 -0.45 -18.19 -13.58
N LEU A 95 -0.70 -17.37 -12.58
CA LEU A 95 -1.02 -15.96 -12.75
C LEU A 95 0.29 -15.22 -13.08
N GLU A 96 0.33 -14.52 -14.20
CA GLU A 96 1.50 -13.73 -14.61
C GLU A 96 1.25 -12.24 -14.33
N LEU A 97 1.99 -11.69 -13.36
CA LEU A 97 1.86 -10.29 -12.95
C LEU A 97 2.92 -9.46 -13.65
N GLU A 98 2.53 -8.44 -14.39
CA GLU A 98 3.47 -7.49 -15.01
C GLU A 98 3.60 -6.29 -14.08
N LEU A 99 4.77 -6.12 -13.47
CA LEU A 99 5.01 -5.24 -12.33
C LEU A 99 6.06 -4.18 -12.68
N VAL A 100 5.84 -2.96 -12.24
CA VAL A 100 6.75 -1.81 -12.37
C VAL A 100 7.08 -1.28 -10.99
N GLN A 101 8.35 -1.01 -10.74
CA GLN A 101 8.81 -0.51 -9.45
C GLN A 101 8.26 0.90 -9.21
N VAL A 102 7.77 1.14 -7.99
CA VAL A 102 7.25 2.44 -7.54
C VAL A 102 7.83 2.78 -6.16
N ASP A 103 7.70 4.04 -5.77
CA ASP A 103 8.03 4.49 -4.42
C ASP A 103 6.80 5.19 -3.81
N PRO A 104 6.04 4.52 -2.92
CA PRO A 104 4.88 5.12 -2.28
C PRO A 104 5.25 6.07 -1.13
N LEU A 105 6.54 6.26 -0.85
CA LEU A 105 7.02 7.08 0.26
C LEU A 105 7.35 8.50 -0.22
N ALA A 106 7.01 9.50 0.59
CA ALA A 106 7.33 10.88 0.25
C ALA A 106 8.83 11.14 0.38
N ALA A 107 9.33 12.14 -0.36
CA ALA A 107 10.69 12.63 -0.15
C ALA A 107 10.89 13.08 1.31
N GLY A 108 11.92 12.52 1.96
CA GLY A 108 12.21 12.79 3.37
C GLY A 108 11.40 11.93 4.36
N PHE A 109 10.70 10.89 3.88
CA PHE A 109 10.05 9.90 4.73
C PHE A 109 10.99 9.39 5.84
N SER A 110 10.43 9.22 7.03
CA SER A 110 11.11 8.57 8.15
C SER A 110 10.13 7.82 9.05
N ALA A 111 10.60 6.74 9.67
CA ALA A 111 9.93 6.08 10.77
C ALA A 111 10.50 6.60 12.09
N VAL A 112 9.71 7.29 12.90
CA VAL A 112 10.12 7.96 14.15
C VAL A 112 9.68 7.13 15.35
N LEU A 113 10.59 6.91 16.31
CA LEU A 113 10.27 6.21 17.56
C LEU A 113 9.74 7.20 18.60
N ALA A 114 8.63 6.86 19.24
CA ALA A 114 8.00 7.70 20.27
C ALA A 114 8.91 7.97 21.48
N SER A 115 9.69 6.98 21.90
CA SER A 115 10.57 7.07 23.08
C SER A 115 11.69 8.10 22.95
N THR A 116 12.19 8.31 21.72
CA THR A 116 13.35 9.17 21.44
C THR A 116 12.99 10.39 20.60
N GLY A 117 11.87 10.36 19.89
CA GLY A 117 11.53 11.34 18.85
C GLY A 117 12.54 11.35 17.69
N GLN A 118 13.30 10.27 17.49
CA GLN A 118 14.32 10.17 16.46
C GLN A 118 13.96 9.10 15.41
N PRO A 119 14.49 9.22 14.17
CA PRO A 119 14.33 8.19 13.16
C PRO A 119 14.90 6.82 13.59
N ALA A 120 14.11 5.77 13.44
CA ALA A 120 14.53 4.38 13.54
C ALA A 120 15.44 4.00 12.37
N ARG A 121 16.34 3.03 12.59
CA ARG A 121 17.15 2.43 11.53
C ARG A 121 16.38 1.26 10.91
N VAL A 122 15.60 1.55 9.88
CA VAL A 122 14.74 0.59 9.18
C VAL A 122 14.96 0.68 7.67
N THR A 123 14.69 -0.42 6.96
CA THR A 123 14.58 -0.45 5.50
C THR A 123 13.10 -0.45 5.13
N THR A 124 12.77 -0.03 3.92
CA THR A 124 11.36 0.15 3.48
C THR A 124 10.93 -0.84 2.40
N GLY A 125 11.77 -1.84 2.07
CA GLY A 125 11.47 -2.83 1.03
C GLY A 125 11.50 -2.26 -0.39
N LEU A 126 11.05 -3.09 -1.34
CA LEU A 126 10.76 -2.69 -2.72
C LEU A 126 9.26 -2.80 -2.97
N HIS A 127 8.69 -1.81 -3.63
CA HIS A 127 7.26 -1.75 -3.92
C HIS A 127 7.04 -1.74 -5.42
N TYR A 128 6.04 -2.49 -5.87
CA TYR A 128 5.69 -2.61 -7.27
C TYR A 128 4.19 -2.50 -7.46
N TRP A 129 3.78 -1.82 -8.53
CA TRP A 129 2.42 -1.81 -9.03
C TRP A 129 2.37 -2.43 -10.41
N GLY A 130 1.21 -2.97 -10.78
CA GLY A 130 1.05 -3.54 -12.10
C GLY A 130 -0.31 -4.10 -12.36
N VAL A 131 -0.34 -5.05 -13.30
CA VAL A 131 -1.55 -5.68 -13.79
C VAL A 131 -1.35 -7.17 -13.96
N LEU A 132 -2.46 -7.91 -13.98
CA LEU A 132 -2.47 -9.31 -14.35
C LEU A 132 -2.52 -9.42 -15.89
N ARG A 133 -1.59 -10.17 -16.46
CA ARG A 133 -1.47 -10.32 -17.91
C ARG A 133 -2.78 -10.88 -18.51
N GLY A 134 -3.30 -10.18 -19.52
CA GLY A 134 -4.53 -10.57 -20.21
C GLY A 134 -5.82 -10.30 -19.45
N GLU A 135 -5.77 -9.57 -18.32
CA GLU A 135 -6.92 -9.20 -17.51
C GLU A 135 -7.04 -7.68 -17.44
N GLU A 136 -7.83 -7.11 -18.35
CA GLU A 136 -8.07 -5.67 -18.40
C GLU A 136 -8.72 -5.16 -17.12
N GLY A 137 -8.27 -4.00 -16.65
CA GLY A 137 -8.76 -3.38 -15.42
C GLY A 137 -8.34 -4.11 -14.15
N SER A 138 -7.34 -5.01 -14.21
CA SER A 138 -6.73 -5.56 -13.02
C SER A 138 -5.75 -4.58 -12.39
N VAL A 139 -5.61 -4.68 -11.08
CA VAL A 139 -4.68 -3.89 -10.26
C VAL A 139 -3.88 -4.87 -9.42
N VAL A 140 -2.57 -4.70 -9.40
CA VAL A 140 -1.67 -5.51 -8.59
C VAL A 140 -0.75 -4.57 -7.80
N ALA A 141 -0.56 -4.85 -6.52
CA ALA A 141 0.43 -4.23 -5.67
C ALA A 141 1.20 -5.31 -4.92
N ILE A 142 2.53 -5.35 -5.08
CA ILE A 142 3.41 -6.30 -4.40
C ILE A 142 4.50 -5.53 -3.67
N SER A 143 4.81 -5.94 -2.45
CA SER A 143 5.91 -5.42 -1.64
C SER A 143 6.86 -6.55 -1.27
N PHE A 144 8.15 -6.34 -1.49
CA PHE A 144 9.23 -7.29 -1.20
C PHE A 144 10.12 -6.75 -0.08
N PHE A 145 10.36 -7.55 0.94
CA PHE A 145 11.26 -7.28 2.06
C PHE A 145 12.21 -8.46 2.24
N GLU A 146 13.26 -8.32 3.07
CA GLU A 146 14.32 -9.32 3.20
C GLU A 146 13.82 -10.76 3.41
N ASN A 147 12.77 -10.96 4.22
CA ASN A 147 12.24 -12.28 4.54
C ASN A 147 10.73 -12.40 4.32
N GLU A 148 10.09 -11.37 3.77
CA GLU A 148 8.64 -11.35 3.64
C GLU A 148 8.16 -10.66 2.36
N MET A 149 7.00 -11.07 1.89
CA MET A 149 6.29 -10.47 0.77
C MET A 149 4.85 -10.19 1.19
N MET A 150 4.29 -9.11 0.67
CA MET A 150 2.87 -8.79 0.82
C MET A 150 2.32 -8.45 -0.55
N GLY A 151 1.09 -8.85 -0.84
CA GLY A 151 0.52 -8.59 -2.14
C GLY A 151 -1.00 -8.57 -2.17
N LEU A 152 -1.53 -7.64 -2.96
CA LEU A 152 -2.93 -7.56 -3.33
C LEU A 152 -3.07 -7.61 -4.84
N LEU A 153 -3.98 -8.45 -5.31
CA LEU A 153 -4.38 -8.51 -6.71
C LEU A 153 -5.88 -8.31 -6.77
N SER A 154 -6.37 -7.40 -7.60
CA SER A 154 -7.79 -7.25 -7.89
C SER A 154 -8.01 -7.43 -9.38
N ALA A 155 -8.91 -8.35 -9.74
CA ALA A 155 -9.31 -8.55 -11.13
C ALA A 155 -10.79 -8.91 -11.19
N LYS A 156 -11.52 -8.32 -12.14
CA LYS A 156 -12.97 -8.51 -12.28
C LYS A 156 -13.41 -9.99 -12.30
N ARG A 157 -12.62 -10.86 -12.94
CA ARG A 157 -12.94 -12.29 -13.06
C ARG A 157 -12.50 -13.12 -11.85
N LEU A 158 -11.41 -12.72 -11.18
CA LEU A 158 -10.83 -13.49 -10.08
C LEU A 158 -11.33 -13.04 -8.70
N GLY A 159 -11.83 -11.81 -8.58
CA GLY A 159 -12.05 -11.16 -7.28
C GLY A 159 -10.78 -10.48 -6.80
N ASN A 160 -10.67 -10.28 -5.49
CA ASN A 160 -9.42 -9.83 -4.88
C ASN A 160 -8.71 -11.03 -4.28
N LEU A 161 -7.45 -11.20 -4.65
CA LEU A 161 -6.56 -12.19 -4.07
C LEU A 161 -5.55 -11.49 -3.16
N VAL A 162 -5.39 -12.03 -1.97
CA VAL A 162 -4.43 -11.56 -0.97
C VAL A 162 -3.32 -12.59 -0.86
N LEU A 163 -2.08 -12.13 -0.95
CA LEU A 163 -0.86 -12.90 -0.75
C LEU A 163 -0.16 -12.39 0.51
N GLY A 164 0.10 -13.29 1.45
CA GLY A 164 0.84 -12.93 2.66
C GLY A 164 1.47 -14.12 3.37
N PRO A 165 2.42 -13.88 4.29
CA PRO A 165 3.05 -14.93 5.06
C PRO A 165 2.03 -15.66 5.94
N LEU A 166 2.24 -16.96 6.07
CA LEU A 166 1.43 -17.82 6.92
C LEU A 166 1.98 -17.81 8.36
N GLU A 167 1.30 -17.12 9.27
CA GLU A 167 1.64 -17.15 10.69
C GLU A 167 1.23 -18.50 11.33
N SER A 168 2.02 -19.55 11.11
CA SER A 168 1.78 -20.90 11.63
C SER A 168 2.82 -21.39 12.65
N GLY A 169 3.82 -20.55 12.98
CA GLY A 169 4.88 -20.88 13.94
C GLY A 169 5.78 -22.05 13.54
N ARG A 170 5.63 -22.60 12.31
CA ARG A 170 6.29 -23.82 11.83
C ARG A 170 7.31 -23.60 10.71
N SER A 171 7.14 -22.56 9.88
CA SER A 171 8.13 -22.17 8.85
C SER A 171 7.92 -20.71 8.43
N SER A 172 9.02 -19.97 8.22
CA SER A 172 9.02 -18.56 7.78
C SER A 172 8.75 -18.38 6.28
N ASN A 173 8.88 -19.44 5.47
CA ASN A 173 8.81 -19.38 4.02
C ASN A 173 7.44 -19.79 3.43
N GLN A 174 6.43 -20.04 4.27
CA GLN A 174 5.10 -20.46 3.82
C GLN A 174 4.17 -19.25 3.67
N TYR A 175 3.41 -19.24 2.59
CA TYR A 175 2.53 -18.16 2.19
C TYR A 175 1.13 -18.68 1.93
N ILE A 176 0.15 -17.80 2.11
CA ILE A 176 -1.23 -18.05 1.74
C ILE A 176 -1.63 -17.13 0.60
N LEU A 177 -2.33 -17.69 -0.38
CA LEU A 177 -3.04 -16.96 -1.43
C LEU A 177 -4.54 -17.29 -1.32
N TYR A 178 -5.39 -16.29 -1.09
CA TYR A 178 -6.82 -16.51 -0.90
C TYR A 178 -7.68 -15.36 -1.46
N ASP A 179 -8.97 -15.65 -1.72
CA ASP A 179 -9.97 -14.68 -2.17
C ASP A 179 -10.63 -13.99 -0.96
N ASP A 180 -10.46 -12.68 -0.83
CA ASP A 180 -10.89 -11.90 0.33
C ASP A 180 -12.42 -11.85 0.50
N ARG A 181 -13.19 -12.03 -0.58
CA ARG A 181 -14.65 -11.90 -0.57
C ARG A 181 -15.31 -12.87 0.39
N LYS A 182 -14.65 -14.01 0.63
CA LYS A 182 -15.13 -15.05 1.55
C LYS A 182 -14.88 -14.69 3.00
N VAL A 183 -13.72 -14.11 3.29
CA VAL A 183 -13.36 -13.61 4.61
C VAL A 183 -14.26 -12.42 4.98
N LEU A 184 -14.45 -11.48 4.05
CA LEU A 184 -15.28 -10.28 4.26
C LEU A 184 -16.77 -10.60 4.51
N GLN A 185 -17.31 -11.67 3.90
CA GLN A 185 -18.69 -12.10 4.15
C GLN A 185 -18.92 -12.54 5.60
N GLU A 186 -17.89 -13.02 6.27
CA GLU A 186 -17.98 -13.52 7.65
C GLU A 186 -17.62 -12.45 8.69
N LEU A 187 -16.89 -11.41 8.29
CA LEU A 187 -16.51 -10.28 9.16
C LEU A 187 -17.62 -9.22 9.34
N GLY A 188 -18.72 -9.28 8.58
CA GLY A 188 -19.87 -8.38 8.78
C GLY A 188 -19.52 -6.90 8.55
N PHE A 189 -18.98 -6.57 7.37
CA PHE A 189 -18.62 -5.21 7.00
C PHE A 189 -19.86 -4.32 6.80
N ASP A 190 -19.92 -3.21 7.53
CA ASP A 190 -20.93 -2.16 7.35
C ASP A 190 -20.25 -0.79 7.25
N CYS A 191 -20.75 0.06 6.37
CA CYS A 191 -20.28 1.43 6.19
C CYS A 191 -21.43 2.38 6.50
N ALA A 192 -21.28 3.12 7.60
CA ALA A 192 -22.22 4.15 8.01
C ALA A 192 -21.57 5.53 7.94
N THR A 193 -22.36 6.52 7.58
CA THR A 193 -22.03 7.93 7.75
C THR A 193 -23.12 8.57 8.60
N SER A 194 -22.80 9.61 9.38
CA SER A 194 -23.85 10.33 10.09
C SER A 194 -24.74 11.05 9.08
N ASP A 195 -26.05 11.02 9.30
CA ASP A 195 -27.00 11.86 8.54
C ASP A 195 -26.73 13.38 8.76
N GLU A 196 -25.93 13.72 9.77
CA GLU A 196 -25.46 15.07 10.05
C GLU A 196 -24.26 15.41 9.17
N GLY A 197 -24.52 16.13 8.08
CA GLY A 197 -23.52 16.73 7.20
C GLY A 197 -24.13 17.94 6.48
N PRO A 198 -23.31 18.89 5.98
CA PRO A 198 -23.85 19.96 5.15
C PRO A 198 -24.49 19.35 3.89
N GLU A 199 -25.73 19.72 3.58
CA GLU A 199 -26.32 19.40 2.28
C GLU A 199 -25.45 20.01 1.18
N TYR A 200 -24.90 19.15 0.31
CA TYR A 200 -24.23 19.59 -0.89
C TYR A 200 -25.28 19.86 -1.96
N ARG A 201 -25.25 21.05 -2.56
CA ARG A 201 -26.02 21.32 -3.76
C ARG A 201 -25.44 20.50 -4.93
N PRO A 202 -26.26 20.08 -5.91
CA PRO A 202 -25.76 19.37 -7.09
C PRO A 202 -24.59 20.09 -7.76
N GLU A 203 -24.61 21.42 -7.81
CA GLU A 203 -23.54 22.23 -8.42
C GLU A 203 -22.23 22.23 -7.61
N GLN A 204 -22.26 21.81 -6.34
CA GLN A 204 -21.07 21.58 -5.51
C GLN A 204 -20.51 20.16 -5.67
N LEU A 205 -21.32 19.22 -6.18
CA LEU A 205 -20.92 17.85 -6.52
C LEU A 205 -20.49 17.75 -7.99
N GLU A 206 -20.95 18.68 -8.82
CA GLU A 206 -20.45 18.90 -10.17
C GLU A 206 -19.05 19.52 -10.11
N MET A 207 -18.02 18.70 -10.29
CA MET A 207 -16.65 19.17 -10.41
C MET A 207 -16.48 19.99 -11.72
N PRO A 208 -16.02 21.26 -11.66
CA PRO A 208 -15.48 21.92 -12.84
C PRO A 208 -14.23 21.15 -13.28
N ILE A 209 -14.23 20.69 -14.53
CA ILE A 209 -13.18 19.84 -15.11
C ILE A 209 -11.79 20.52 -15.07
N ASP A 210 -11.75 21.86 -14.96
CA ASP A 210 -10.53 22.69 -15.01
C ASP A 210 -9.69 22.73 -13.73
N TYR A 211 -10.14 22.16 -12.60
CA TYR A 211 -9.40 22.20 -11.33
C TYR A 211 -8.73 20.87 -10.93
N ARG A 212 -8.57 19.93 -11.86
CA ARG A 212 -7.67 18.79 -11.65
C ARG A 212 -6.28 19.20 -12.10
N GLY A 213 -5.53 19.83 -11.20
CA GLY A 213 -4.08 19.89 -11.35
C GLY A 213 -3.50 18.49 -11.13
N PRO A 214 -2.90 17.83 -12.13
CA PRO A 214 -2.04 16.69 -11.86
C PRO A 214 -0.81 17.22 -11.10
N GLY A 215 -0.81 17.10 -9.77
CA GLY A 215 0.27 17.67 -8.96
C GLY A 215 0.06 17.63 -7.44
N ASP A 216 -1.18 17.58 -6.95
CA ASP A 216 -1.43 17.58 -5.50
C ASP A 216 -1.39 16.14 -4.96
N CYS A 217 -0.17 15.63 -4.77
CA CYS A 217 0.06 14.38 -4.07
C CYS A 217 -0.31 14.55 -2.59
N VAL A 218 -1.34 13.85 -2.12
CA VAL A 218 -1.78 13.87 -0.73
C VAL A 218 -0.77 13.13 0.14
N ARG A 219 -0.18 13.83 1.11
CA ARG A 219 0.78 13.26 2.05
C ARG A 219 0.05 12.69 3.26
N ILE A 220 0.23 11.41 3.53
CA ILE A 220 -0.42 10.71 4.63
C ILE A 220 0.60 10.46 5.73
N TYR A 221 0.29 10.91 6.94
CA TYR A 221 0.98 10.57 8.18
C TYR A 221 0.28 9.37 8.83
N LEU A 222 1.04 8.34 9.22
CA LEU A 222 0.49 7.23 9.98
C LEU A 222 1.14 7.15 11.35
N GLU A 223 0.30 7.08 12.38
CA GLU A 223 0.71 6.80 13.75
C GLU A 223 0.32 5.37 14.09
N VAL A 224 1.29 4.56 14.51
CA VAL A 224 1.14 3.12 14.73
C VAL A 224 1.20 2.84 16.21
N ASP A 225 0.11 2.28 16.73
CA ASP A 225 -0.08 1.95 18.12
C ASP A 225 0.89 0.84 18.59
N ASN A 226 1.13 0.79 19.91
CA ASN A 226 2.11 -0.08 20.53
C ASN A 226 1.76 -1.57 20.36
N ASP A 227 0.48 -1.91 20.27
CA ASP A 227 0.02 -3.28 20.04
C ASP A 227 0.52 -3.86 18.70
N ILE A 228 0.41 -3.08 17.62
CA ILE A 228 0.98 -3.43 16.32
C ILE A 228 2.50 -3.50 16.43
N PHE A 229 3.13 -2.51 17.08
CA PHE A 229 4.59 -2.47 17.25
C PHE A 229 5.15 -3.72 17.93
N GLN A 230 4.51 -4.15 19.02
CA GLN A 230 4.90 -5.36 19.75
C GLN A 230 4.63 -6.62 18.91
N ASN A 231 3.47 -6.70 18.27
CA ASN A 231 3.09 -7.85 17.46
C ASN A 231 4.02 -8.07 16.26
N LYS A 232 4.42 -6.98 15.57
CA LYS A 232 5.31 -7.03 14.40
C LYS A 232 6.79 -7.05 14.76
N GLY A 233 7.14 -7.27 16.02
CA GLY A 233 8.53 -7.52 16.43
C GLY A 233 9.41 -6.27 16.41
N GLY A 234 8.83 -5.09 16.61
CA GLY A 234 9.54 -3.83 16.72
C GLY A 234 9.58 -3.02 15.43
N ALA A 235 10.50 -2.04 15.37
CA ALA A 235 10.47 -0.99 14.35
C ALA A 235 10.55 -1.50 12.91
N SER A 236 11.43 -2.47 12.63
CA SER A 236 11.61 -3.00 11.27
C SER A 236 10.37 -3.75 10.78
N GLY A 237 9.86 -4.72 11.53
CA GLY A 237 8.68 -5.48 11.10
C GLY A 237 7.41 -4.62 11.07
N THR A 238 7.30 -3.63 11.96
CA THR A 238 6.20 -2.64 11.89
C THR A 238 6.31 -1.79 10.64
N THR A 239 7.50 -1.30 10.32
CA THR A 239 7.72 -0.47 9.12
C THR A 239 7.39 -1.27 7.87
N ASN A 240 7.91 -2.50 7.72
CA ASN A 240 7.62 -3.35 6.58
C ASN A 240 6.12 -3.60 6.42
N TYR A 241 5.45 -3.99 7.50
CA TYR A 241 4.02 -4.29 7.48
C TYR A 241 3.19 -3.06 7.05
N ILE A 242 3.50 -1.89 7.60
CA ILE A 242 2.73 -0.68 7.33
C ILE A 242 3.06 -0.09 5.95
N THR A 243 4.32 -0.09 5.50
CA THR A 243 4.66 0.37 4.14
C THR A 243 4.13 -0.60 3.08
N GLY A 244 4.10 -1.91 3.36
CA GLY A 244 3.50 -2.91 2.50
C GLY A 244 1.99 -2.70 2.32
N LEU A 245 1.28 -2.50 3.43
CA LEU A 245 -0.16 -2.20 3.42
C LEU A 245 -0.44 -0.86 2.73
N PHE A 246 0.38 0.15 3.01
CA PHE A 246 0.24 1.45 2.37
C PHE A 246 0.47 1.38 0.86
N ASN A 247 1.39 0.53 0.39
CA ASN A 247 1.61 0.31 -1.04
C ASN A 247 0.35 -0.20 -1.75
N GLU A 248 -0.39 -1.13 -1.12
CA GLU A 248 -1.66 -1.63 -1.65
C GLU A 248 -2.72 -0.52 -1.71
N VAL A 249 -2.86 0.25 -0.63
CA VAL A 249 -3.77 1.41 -0.59
C VAL A 249 -3.40 2.42 -1.68
N ALA A 250 -2.12 2.76 -1.81
CA ALA A 250 -1.64 3.71 -2.79
C ALA A 250 -1.89 3.25 -4.23
N ALA A 251 -1.76 1.96 -4.53
CA ALA A 251 -2.11 1.40 -5.85
C ALA A 251 -3.59 1.59 -6.18
N LEU A 252 -4.48 1.39 -5.21
CA LEU A 252 -5.93 1.56 -5.39
C LEU A 252 -6.28 3.04 -5.65
N TYR A 253 -5.72 3.97 -4.88
CA TYR A 253 -5.91 5.39 -5.13
C TYR A 253 -5.33 5.81 -6.48
N ALA A 254 -4.16 5.31 -6.83
CA ALA A 254 -3.50 5.62 -8.09
C ALA A 254 -4.28 5.09 -9.30
N ASN A 255 -4.96 3.95 -9.16
CA ASN A 255 -5.88 3.43 -10.17
C ASN A 255 -7.06 4.39 -10.45
N GLU A 256 -7.49 5.16 -9.44
CA GLU A 256 -8.49 6.23 -9.57
C GLU A 256 -7.87 7.60 -9.91
N SER A 257 -6.60 7.62 -10.33
CA SER A 257 -5.83 8.84 -10.63
C SER A 257 -5.65 9.78 -9.42
N ILE A 258 -5.67 9.24 -8.20
CA ILE A 258 -5.40 9.97 -6.96
C ILE A 258 -4.00 9.61 -6.48
N SER A 259 -3.11 10.59 -6.37
CA SER A 259 -1.75 10.37 -5.87
C SER A 259 -1.71 10.53 -4.35
N VAL A 260 -1.25 9.50 -3.66
CA VAL A 260 -0.99 9.53 -2.21
C VAL A 260 0.44 9.07 -1.94
N THR A 261 1.09 9.66 -0.94
CA THR A 261 2.40 9.20 -0.44
C THR A 261 2.42 9.15 1.07
N LEU A 262 3.20 8.22 1.62
CA LEU A 262 3.42 8.12 3.06
C LEU A 262 4.53 9.08 3.47
N SER A 263 4.20 10.10 4.24
CA SER A 263 5.16 11.16 4.61
C SER A 263 5.96 10.84 5.87
N GLU A 264 5.37 10.13 6.82
CA GLU A 264 6.04 9.76 8.07
C GLU A 264 5.28 8.60 8.74
N LEU A 265 6.04 7.69 9.35
CA LEU A 265 5.52 6.73 10.33
C LEU A 265 5.93 7.15 11.72
N TYR A 266 4.98 7.29 12.63
CA TYR A 266 5.27 7.47 14.05
C TYR A 266 4.96 6.17 14.80
N LEU A 267 5.96 5.59 15.43
CA LEU A 267 5.88 4.26 16.04
C LEU A 267 5.89 4.38 17.57
N TRP A 268 4.83 3.92 18.23
CA TRP A 268 4.79 3.79 19.69
C TRP A 268 5.62 2.57 20.13
N ASP A 269 6.93 2.75 20.29
CA ASP A 269 7.86 1.76 20.85
C ASP A 269 7.80 1.65 22.39
N THR A 270 7.04 2.55 23.00
CA THR A 270 6.59 2.55 24.40
C THR A 270 5.07 2.42 24.46
N PRO A 271 4.47 2.11 25.63
CA PRO A 271 3.02 2.10 25.76
C PRO A 271 2.41 3.40 25.24
N SER A 272 1.48 3.27 24.29
CA SER A 272 0.81 4.40 23.68
C SER A 272 -0.15 5.08 24.67
N PRO A 273 -0.52 6.36 24.43
CA PRO A 273 -1.46 7.08 25.27
C PRO A 273 -2.93 6.78 24.91
N TYR A 274 -3.18 5.76 24.07
CA TYR A 274 -4.50 5.44 23.55
C TYR A 274 -5.16 4.31 24.33
N TYR A 275 -6.35 4.58 24.87
CA TYR A 275 -7.09 3.62 25.69
C TYR A 275 -8.55 3.50 25.27
N GLY A 276 -9.04 2.26 25.19
CA GLY A 276 -10.43 1.93 24.92
C GLY A 276 -10.59 1.02 23.72
N SER A 277 -11.82 0.56 23.48
CA SER A 277 -12.10 -0.45 22.46
C SER A 277 -13.07 0.01 21.37
N ASN A 278 -13.33 1.32 21.28
CA ASN A 278 -14.19 1.88 20.24
C ASN A 278 -13.46 2.96 19.43
N SER A 279 -13.69 2.93 18.12
CA SER A 279 -13.00 3.73 17.12
C SER A 279 -13.20 5.23 17.33
N TYR A 280 -14.37 5.67 17.79
CA TYR A 280 -14.66 7.08 18.08
C TYR A 280 -13.77 7.65 19.21
N ASN A 281 -13.63 6.90 20.31
CA ASN A 281 -12.80 7.31 21.44
C ASN A 281 -11.32 7.37 21.04
N LEU A 282 -10.82 6.35 20.33
CA LEU A 282 -9.44 6.31 19.85
C LEU A 282 -9.15 7.45 18.87
N LEU A 283 -10.05 7.74 17.93
CA LEU A 283 -9.94 8.91 17.04
C LEU A 283 -9.91 10.23 17.83
N THR A 284 -10.78 10.39 18.82
CA THR A 284 -10.82 11.62 19.64
C THR A 284 -9.53 11.80 20.44
N GLN A 285 -8.98 10.72 20.99
CA GLN A 285 -7.68 10.77 21.69
C GLN A 285 -6.55 11.10 20.73
N PHE A 286 -6.55 10.52 19.51
CA PHE A 286 -5.55 10.84 18.49
C PHE A 286 -5.55 12.32 18.11
N VAL A 287 -6.72 12.92 17.85
CA VAL A 287 -6.83 14.36 17.56
C VAL A 287 -6.23 15.21 18.68
N ASN A 288 -6.49 14.87 19.94
CA ASN A 288 -5.99 15.64 21.07
C ASN A 288 -4.48 15.43 21.31
N GLN A 289 -3.99 14.22 21.07
CA GLN A 289 -2.59 13.86 21.27
C GLN A 289 -1.68 14.36 20.14
N ARG A 290 -2.21 14.39 18.92
CA ARG A 290 -1.47 14.72 17.69
C ARG A 290 -2.23 15.77 16.85
N PRO A 291 -2.47 16.98 17.38
CA PRO A 291 -3.17 18.02 16.61
C PRO A 291 -2.40 18.43 15.34
N ASP A 292 -1.07 18.30 15.38
CA ASP A 292 -0.14 18.59 14.28
C ASP A 292 0.69 17.34 13.94
N PHE A 293 0.92 17.13 12.65
CA PHE A 293 1.71 16.00 12.14
C PHE A 293 2.32 16.35 10.77
N ASN A 294 3.29 15.54 10.33
CA ASN A 294 3.98 15.72 9.06
C ASN A 294 3.19 15.10 7.90
N GLY A 295 2.11 15.77 7.46
CA GLY A 295 1.27 15.31 6.35
C GLY A 295 0.04 16.20 6.14
N ASP A 296 -0.74 15.89 5.10
CA ASP A 296 -2.03 16.52 4.81
C ASP A 296 -3.17 15.82 5.52
N LEU A 297 -3.07 14.50 5.70
CA LEU A 297 -3.99 13.65 6.48
C LEU A 297 -3.22 12.81 7.50
N GLY A 298 -3.82 12.59 8.66
CA GLY A 298 -3.27 11.76 9.72
C GLY A 298 -4.18 10.56 10.01
N GLN A 299 -3.61 9.38 10.22
CA GLN A 299 -4.36 8.20 10.63
C GLN A 299 -3.67 7.45 11.77
N LEU A 300 -4.43 7.10 12.80
CA LEU A 300 -4.01 6.17 13.85
C LEU A 300 -4.38 4.74 13.44
N LEU A 301 -3.40 3.84 13.50
CA LEU A 301 -3.56 2.41 13.27
C LEU A 301 -3.40 1.65 14.58
N SER A 302 -4.31 0.72 14.89
CA SER A 302 -4.33 -0.06 16.13
C SER A 302 -5.02 -1.41 15.93
N TYR A 303 -4.85 -2.36 16.85
CA TYR A 303 -5.68 -3.57 16.95
C TYR A 303 -6.78 -3.45 18.02
N GLN A 304 -6.83 -2.36 18.78
CA GLN A 304 -7.68 -2.23 19.97
C GLN A 304 -9.20 -2.16 19.69
N ALA A 305 -9.63 -1.86 18.46
CA ALA A 305 -11.04 -1.66 18.11
C ALA A 305 -11.46 -2.45 16.86
N SER A 306 -12.52 -2.02 16.17
CA SER A 306 -13.01 -2.65 14.94
C SER A 306 -13.41 -1.57 13.92
N GLY A 307 -13.21 -1.87 12.64
CA GLY A 307 -13.51 -0.94 11.54
C GLY A 307 -12.66 0.34 11.59
N GLY A 308 -13.18 1.39 10.97
CA GLY A 308 -12.52 2.69 10.93
C GLY A 308 -13.51 3.85 11.05
N ILE A 309 -13.01 5.02 11.43
CA ILE A 309 -13.78 6.25 11.52
C ILE A 309 -12.89 7.43 11.12
N ALA A 310 -13.45 8.41 10.42
CA ALA A 310 -12.74 9.59 9.97
C ALA A 310 -13.59 10.85 10.15
N TYR A 311 -12.92 11.99 10.36
CA TYR A 311 -13.57 13.28 10.19
C TYR A 311 -13.79 13.57 8.71
N LEU A 312 -14.96 14.13 8.37
CA LEU A 312 -15.30 14.49 7.00
C LEU A 312 -14.71 15.85 6.61
N ALA A 313 -14.35 15.98 5.34
CA ALA A 313 -13.88 17.23 4.72
C ALA A 313 -12.60 17.84 5.34
N GLY A 314 -11.75 17.06 6.01
CA GLY A 314 -10.51 17.57 6.63
C GLY A 314 -9.55 18.27 5.64
N LEU A 315 -9.46 17.79 4.39
CA LEU A 315 -8.65 18.46 3.35
C LEU A 315 -9.29 19.76 2.84
N CYS A 316 -10.62 19.80 2.79
CA CYS A 316 -11.37 20.89 2.18
C CYS A 316 -11.78 22.00 3.18
N ASN A 317 -11.69 21.72 4.49
CA ASN A 317 -12.05 22.64 5.55
C ASN A 317 -10.87 22.81 6.53
N PRO A 318 -10.22 23.98 6.59
CA PRO A 318 -9.06 24.20 7.45
C PRO A 318 -9.41 24.17 8.95
N TYR A 319 -10.68 24.20 9.32
CA TYR A 319 -11.15 24.15 10.71
C TYR A 319 -11.61 22.74 11.13
N ALA A 320 -11.66 21.78 10.21
CA ALA A 320 -12.01 20.39 10.52
C ALA A 320 -10.74 19.59 10.85
N PRO A 321 -10.77 18.66 11.82
CA PRO A 321 -9.67 17.74 12.03
C PRO A 321 -9.41 16.91 10.76
N LYS A 322 -8.13 16.71 10.44
CA LYS A 322 -7.68 15.92 9.27
C LYS A 322 -7.33 14.48 9.64
N HIS A 323 -8.07 13.93 10.59
CA HIS A 323 -7.71 12.71 11.30
C HIS A 323 -8.67 11.57 10.97
N SER A 324 -8.13 10.36 11.00
CA SER A 324 -8.89 9.13 10.98
C SER A 324 -8.28 8.09 11.92
N PHE A 325 -9.04 7.05 12.19
CA PHE A 325 -8.62 5.86 12.92
C PHE A 325 -9.01 4.64 12.08
N ALA A 326 -8.13 3.65 12.01
CA ALA A 326 -8.45 2.35 11.46
C ALA A 326 -7.93 1.24 12.39
N SER A 327 -8.82 0.30 12.70
CA SER A 327 -8.42 -0.99 13.22
C SER A 327 -8.07 -1.91 12.06
N ILE A 328 -6.90 -2.53 12.12
CA ILE A 328 -6.41 -3.46 11.10
C ILE A 328 -6.23 -4.87 11.69
N HIS A 329 -6.15 -5.89 10.85
CA HIS A 329 -6.00 -7.27 11.30
C HIS A 329 -4.54 -7.67 11.41
N SER A 330 -4.19 -8.42 12.47
CA SER A 330 -2.80 -8.80 12.73
C SER A 330 -2.25 -9.82 11.74
N THR A 331 -3.10 -10.57 11.04
CA THR A 331 -2.67 -11.65 10.15
C THR A 331 -3.53 -11.74 8.89
N TYR A 332 -2.95 -12.34 7.84
CA TYR A 332 -3.61 -12.65 6.57
C TYR A 332 -4.55 -13.85 6.62
N ASN A 333 -4.65 -14.54 7.76
CA ASN A 333 -5.41 -15.79 7.90
C ASN A 333 -6.57 -15.71 8.89
N THR A 334 -6.99 -14.49 9.26
CA THR A 334 -8.06 -14.29 10.25
C THR A 334 -9.44 -14.39 9.62
#